data_AF-A0AAD7DXR0-F1
#
_entry.id   AF-A0AAD7DXR0-F1
#
_cell.length_a   1.000
_cell.length_b   1.000
_cell.length_c   1.000
_cell.angle_alpha   90.00
_cell.angle_beta   90.00
_cell.angle_gamma   90.00
#
_symmetry.space_group_name_H-M   'P 1'
#
loop_
_entity.id
_entity.type
_entity.pdbx_description
1 polymer ?
#
loop_
_entity_poly.entity_id
_entity_poly.type
_entity_poly.pdbx_seq_one_letter_code
_entity_poly.pdbx_strand_id
1 'polypeptide(L)'
;MSNWAVFLAATRASRKALNRTLVLLQDFEYSEYPVDSSWKLITSKELPAGPFAATALPVPEIARNAFAGMSLAEINTFGADLSAGNWFIVDQKGLETSTCLVCDQYHDSGEEDGDEDEDKEGIKDMFRACRIPYEEANSMMVNLDIANMGFEDFVDKDARVQKEGSWKWAASIPDAEETESTEPTDAEVKKRRH
;
A
#
# COMPACT_ATOMS: atom_id res chain seq x y z
N MET A 1 6.09 14.43 -5.29
CA MET A 1 5.98 13.09 -4.71
C MET A 1 6.99 12.17 -5.37
N SER A 2 7.60 11.28 -4.61
CA SER A 2 8.43 10.20 -5.17
C SER A 2 7.51 9.10 -5.69
N ASN A 3 7.92 8.40 -6.75
CA ASN A 3 7.12 7.30 -7.29
C ASN A 3 7.26 6.05 -6.41
N TRP A 4 6.13 5.46 -6.01
CA TRP A 4 6.10 4.22 -5.24
C TRP A 4 6.61 3.04 -6.07
N ALA A 5 7.34 2.12 -5.44
CA ALA A 5 7.81 0.93 -6.11
C ALA A 5 6.66 -0.09 -6.28
N VAL A 6 6.62 -0.72 -7.44
CA VAL A 6 5.76 -1.86 -7.75
C VAL A 6 6.66 -3.03 -8.14
N PHE A 7 6.80 -4.00 -7.25
CA PHE A 7 7.57 -5.21 -7.53
C PHE A 7 6.70 -6.24 -8.25
N LEU A 8 7.22 -6.79 -9.35
CA LEU A 8 6.58 -7.92 -10.00
C LEU A 8 7.10 -9.23 -9.38
N ALA A 9 6.34 -9.87 -8.50
CA ALA A 9 6.71 -11.17 -7.94
C ALA A 9 6.10 -12.36 -8.71
N ALA A 10 5.13 -12.10 -9.58
CA ALA A 10 4.47 -13.12 -10.37
C ALA A 10 5.44 -13.86 -11.31
N THR A 11 5.40 -15.20 -11.27
CA THR A 11 6.26 -16.07 -12.09
C THR A 11 5.75 -16.26 -13.52
N ARG A 12 4.45 -16.03 -13.75
CA ARG A 12 3.79 -16.26 -15.04
C ARG A 12 2.98 -15.03 -15.47
N ALA A 13 3.53 -13.85 -15.25
CA ALA A 13 2.90 -12.60 -15.67
C ALA A 13 2.82 -12.54 -17.20
N SER A 14 1.62 -12.35 -17.74
CA SER A 14 1.45 -11.98 -19.15
C SER A 14 1.48 -10.46 -19.29
N ARG A 15 1.97 -9.95 -20.42
CA ARG A 15 1.96 -8.50 -20.72
C ARG A 15 0.57 -7.89 -20.54
N LYS A 16 -0.48 -8.61 -20.95
CA LYS A 16 -1.87 -8.15 -20.83
C LYS A 16 -2.30 -8.05 -19.36
N ALA A 17 -2.02 -9.08 -18.55
CA ALA A 17 -2.37 -9.07 -17.13
C ALA A 17 -1.61 -7.98 -16.37
N LEU A 18 -0.32 -7.80 -16.65
CA LEU A 18 0.48 -6.74 -16.05
C LEU A 18 -0.06 -5.35 -16.41
N ASN A 19 -0.26 -5.06 -17.69
CA ASN A 19 -0.80 -3.75 -18.10
C ASN A 19 -2.18 -3.47 -17.50
N ARG A 20 -3.06 -4.48 -17.44
CA ARG A 20 -4.35 -4.35 -16.76
C ARG A 20 -4.17 -3.99 -15.29
N THR A 21 -3.29 -4.70 -14.59
CA THR A 21 -2.99 -4.45 -13.17
C THR A 21 -2.52 -3.02 -12.96
N LEU A 22 -1.56 -2.57 -13.76
CA LEU A 22 -0.98 -1.24 -13.64
C LEU A 22 -1.98 -0.11 -13.95
N VAL A 23 -2.93 -0.36 -14.86
CA VAL A 23 -4.06 0.56 -15.08
C VAL A 23 -4.97 0.60 -13.86
N LEU A 24 -5.27 -0.53 -13.23
CA LEU A 24 -6.15 -0.57 -12.05
C LEU A 24 -5.53 0.04 -10.79
N LEU A 25 -4.20 0.07 -10.70
CA LEU A 25 -3.49 0.77 -9.61
C LEU A 25 -3.44 2.29 -9.80
N GLN A 26 -3.74 2.78 -11.00
CA GLN A 26 -3.72 4.21 -11.30
C GLN A 26 -5.02 4.86 -10.79
N ASP A 27 -4.87 5.95 -10.05
CA ASP A 27 -5.99 6.80 -9.67
C ASP A 27 -6.35 7.75 -10.84
N PHE A 28 -7.37 7.41 -11.62
CA PHE A 28 -7.84 8.27 -12.71
C PHE A 28 -8.74 9.43 -12.26
N GLU A 29 -9.09 9.50 -10.97
CA GLU A 29 -9.92 10.59 -10.44
C GLU A 29 -9.07 11.85 -10.22
N TYR A 30 -7.87 11.69 -9.65
CA TYR A 30 -7.01 12.82 -9.28
C TYR A 30 -5.67 12.90 -10.04
N SER A 31 -5.44 12.07 -11.06
CA SER A 31 -4.21 12.12 -11.86
C SER A 31 -4.46 12.13 -13.37
N GLU A 32 -3.64 12.88 -14.11
CA GLU A 32 -3.66 12.88 -15.57
C GLU A 32 -2.72 11.82 -16.13
N TYR A 33 -3.27 10.77 -16.75
CA TYR A 33 -2.47 9.78 -17.45
C TYR A 33 -2.05 10.27 -18.86
N PRO A 34 -0.79 10.09 -19.30
CA PRO A 34 0.33 9.40 -18.64
C PRO A 34 1.30 10.31 -17.86
N VAL A 35 0.88 11.55 -17.56
CA VAL A 35 1.75 12.59 -16.98
C VAL A 35 2.03 12.30 -15.51
N ASP A 36 1.01 11.86 -14.76
CA ASP A 36 0.99 11.81 -13.30
C ASP A 36 0.83 10.37 -12.75
N SER A 37 1.61 9.42 -13.26
CA SER A 37 1.67 8.09 -12.64
C SER A 37 2.58 8.11 -11.41
N SER A 38 2.03 7.79 -10.24
CA SER A 38 2.73 7.83 -8.95
C SER A 38 3.56 6.58 -8.64
N TRP A 39 3.87 5.75 -9.63
CA TRP A 39 4.51 4.45 -9.39
C TRP A 39 5.51 4.03 -10.46
N LYS A 40 6.44 3.19 -10.04
CA LYS A 40 7.51 2.60 -10.84
C LYS A 40 7.44 1.08 -10.75
N LEU A 41 7.27 0.43 -11.89
CA LEU A 41 7.49 -1.02 -12.01
C LEU A 41 8.99 -1.34 -11.87
N ILE A 42 9.32 -2.14 -10.87
CA ILE A 42 10.68 -2.63 -10.58
C ILE A 42 10.76 -4.12 -10.93
N THR A 43 11.60 -4.43 -11.92
CA THR A 43 11.86 -5.82 -12.38
C THR A 43 13.33 -6.23 -12.25
N SER A 44 14.22 -5.30 -11.87
CA SER A 44 15.66 -5.53 -11.69
C SER A 44 16.10 -5.13 -10.30
N LYS A 45 17.13 -5.81 -9.77
CA LYS A 45 17.82 -5.40 -8.54
C LYS A 45 18.79 -4.23 -8.77
N GLU A 46 19.11 -3.93 -10.03
CA GLU A 46 19.93 -2.79 -10.41
C GLU A 46 19.02 -1.56 -10.54
N LEU A 47 19.07 -0.67 -9.54
CA LEU A 47 18.28 0.56 -9.53
C LEU A 47 19.05 1.70 -10.21
N PRO A 48 18.37 2.58 -10.95
CA PRO A 48 18.99 3.79 -11.47
C PRO A 48 19.41 4.70 -10.31
N ALA A 49 20.50 5.43 -10.47
CA ALA A 49 20.88 6.47 -9.53
C ALA A 49 19.89 7.64 -9.62
N GLY A 50 19.26 8.01 -8.50
CA GLY A 50 18.32 9.13 -8.42
C GLY A 50 16.84 8.70 -8.33
N PRO A 51 15.91 9.66 -8.41
CA PRO A 51 14.49 9.37 -8.24
C PRO A 51 13.94 8.52 -9.38
N PHE A 52 12.99 7.64 -9.06
CA PHE A 52 12.34 6.81 -10.06
C PHE A 52 11.46 7.65 -10.98
N ALA A 53 11.68 7.55 -12.29
CA ALA A 53 10.74 8.06 -13.30
C ALA A 53 9.61 7.05 -13.48
N ALA A 54 8.37 7.52 -13.44
CA ALA A 54 7.18 6.67 -13.54
C ALA A 54 7.22 5.70 -14.73
N THR A 55 6.62 4.53 -14.56
CA THR A 55 6.59 3.54 -15.65
C THR A 55 5.56 3.93 -16.70
N ALA A 56 6.03 4.21 -17.92
CA ALA A 56 5.15 4.45 -19.05
C ALA A 56 4.31 3.20 -19.38
N LEU A 57 3.02 3.41 -19.63
CA LEU A 57 2.11 2.38 -20.12
C LEU A 57 1.82 2.58 -21.62
N PRO A 58 1.52 1.51 -22.36
CA PRO A 58 1.62 0.12 -21.93
C PRO A 58 3.08 -0.33 -21.81
N VAL A 59 3.38 -1.18 -20.83
CA VAL A 59 4.66 -1.87 -20.73
C VAL A 59 4.83 -2.76 -21.98
N PRO A 60 5.85 -2.50 -22.83
CA PRO A 60 5.96 -3.14 -24.15
C PRO A 60 6.34 -4.62 -24.04
N GLU A 61 7.21 -4.96 -23.08
CA GLU A 61 7.69 -6.31 -22.78
C GLU A 61 7.92 -6.49 -21.28
N ILE A 62 7.74 -7.72 -20.81
CA ILE A 62 8.16 -8.10 -19.45
C ILE A 62 9.58 -8.65 -19.60
N ALA A 63 10.56 -7.77 -19.43
CA ALA A 63 11.96 -8.16 -19.41
C ALA A 63 12.24 -9.15 -18.24
N ARG A 64 13.47 -9.66 -18.17
CA ARG A 64 13.92 -10.57 -17.10
C ARG A 64 13.56 -9.98 -15.74
N ASN A 65 12.64 -10.65 -15.04
CA ASN A 65 12.14 -10.23 -13.74
C ASN A 65 12.92 -10.90 -12.61
N ALA A 66 13.75 -10.14 -11.92
CA ALA A 66 14.60 -10.61 -10.84
C ALA A 66 13.83 -11.00 -9.57
N PHE A 67 12.59 -10.53 -9.42
CA PHE A 67 11.74 -10.78 -8.24
C PHE A 67 10.73 -11.90 -8.44
N ALA A 68 10.68 -12.50 -9.64
CA ALA A 68 9.76 -13.58 -9.96
C ALA A 68 9.94 -14.77 -9.00
N GLY A 69 8.89 -15.08 -8.24
CA GLY A 69 8.86 -16.19 -7.29
C GLY A 69 9.51 -15.92 -5.94
N MET A 70 9.98 -14.69 -5.68
CA MET A 70 10.46 -14.31 -4.36
C MET A 70 9.33 -14.25 -3.35
N SER A 71 9.66 -14.61 -2.11
CA SER A 71 8.79 -14.43 -0.96
C SER A 71 8.66 -12.95 -0.59
N LEU A 72 7.62 -12.64 0.18
CA LEU A 72 7.40 -11.31 0.73
C LEU A 72 8.60 -10.80 1.54
N ALA A 73 9.23 -11.66 2.36
CA ALA A 73 10.41 -11.30 3.14
C ALA A 73 11.63 -10.98 2.26
N GLU A 74 11.87 -11.76 1.20
CA GLU A 74 12.97 -11.50 0.25
C GLU A 74 12.80 -10.19 -0.51
N ILE A 75 11.54 -9.85 -0.87
CA ILE A 75 11.24 -8.57 -1.51
C ILE A 75 11.40 -7.43 -0.50
N ASN A 76 10.94 -7.61 0.75
CA ASN A 76 11.10 -6.61 1.81
C ASN A 76 12.56 -6.24 2.05
N THR A 77 13.48 -7.22 2.07
CA THR A 77 14.92 -6.95 2.22
C THR A 77 15.44 -5.98 1.15
N PHE A 78 14.83 -5.96 -0.03
CA PHE A 78 15.17 -5.00 -1.09
C PHE A 78 14.32 -3.73 -1.04
N GLY A 79 13.05 -3.85 -0.68
CA GLY A 79 12.10 -2.75 -0.56
C GLY A 79 12.47 -1.76 0.56
N ALA A 80 13.00 -2.26 1.67
CA ALA A 80 13.43 -1.45 2.81
C ALA A 80 14.58 -0.48 2.47
N ASP A 81 15.39 -0.79 1.45
CA ASP A 81 16.45 0.10 0.95
C ASP A 81 15.90 1.20 0.02
N LEU A 82 14.62 1.14 -0.35
CA LEU A 82 13.97 2.18 -1.14
C LEU A 82 13.51 3.31 -0.23
N SER A 83 13.65 4.55 -0.70
CA SER A 83 13.36 5.76 0.08
C SER A 83 11.88 5.98 0.44
N ALA A 84 10.99 5.04 0.10
CA ALA A 84 9.58 5.11 0.41
C ALA A 84 9.25 3.96 1.36
N GLY A 85 8.77 4.28 2.57
CA GLY A 85 8.35 3.27 3.55
C GLY A 85 7.20 2.37 3.07
N ASN A 86 6.65 2.63 1.89
CA ASN A 86 5.53 1.90 1.32
C ASN A 86 5.80 1.47 -0.14
N TRP A 87 5.34 0.27 -0.50
CA TRP A 87 5.45 -0.26 -1.87
C TRP A 87 4.38 -1.31 -2.19
N PHE A 88 4.22 -1.61 -3.48
CA PHE A 88 3.31 -2.65 -3.95
C PHE A 88 4.07 -3.92 -4.35
N ILE A 89 3.41 -5.07 -4.21
CA ILE A 89 3.85 -6.34 -4.80
C ILE A 89 2.71 -6.95 -5.62
N VAL A 90 3.01 -7.25 -6.89
CA VAL A 90 2.13 -7.98 -7.80
C VAL A 90 2.61 -9.41 -7.90
N ASP A 91 2.02 -10.30 -7.10
CA ASP A 91 2.33 -11.72 -7.09
C ASP A 91 1.41 -12.54 -8.02
N GLN A 92 1.68 -13.83 -8.13
CA GLN A 92 0.92 -14.69 -9.04
C GLN A 92 -0.56 -14.79 -8.61
N LYS A 93 -0.81 -14.91 -7.30
CA LYS A 93 -2.17 -14.91 -6.72
C LYS A 93 -2.90 -13.61 -7.05
N GLY A 94 -2.19 -12.50 -6.98
CA GLY A 94 -2.72 -11.18 -7.30
C GLY A 94 -3.19 -11.05 -8.75
N LEU A 95 -2.39 -11.52 -9.71
CA LEU A 95 -2.79 -11.54 -11.12
C LEU A 95 -4.02 -12.41 -11.39
N GLU A 96 -4.21 -13.49 -10.61
CA GLU A 96 -5.32 -14.43 -10.75
C GLU A 96 -6.61 -13.95 -10.07
N THR A 97 -6.48 -13.12 -9.03
CA THR A 97 -7.60 -12.70 -8.16
C THR A 97 -7.90 -11.20 -8.21
N SER A 98 -7.22 -10.45 -9.07
CA SER A 98 -7.30 -8.98 -9.15
C SER A 98 -6.93 -8.27 -7.83
N THR A 99 -5.87 -8.74 -7.16
CA THR A 99 -5.38 -8.14 -5.90
C THR A 99 -3.88 -7.85 -5.97
N CYS A 100 -3.39 -6.92 -5.16
CA CYS A 100 -1.95 -6.77 -4.88
C CYS A 100 -1.69 -6.90 -3.38
N LEU A 101 -0.42 -6.86 -3.00
CA LEU A 101 -0.01 -6.56 -1.64
C LEU A 101 0.43 -5.09 -1.57
N VAL A 102 -0.14 -4.33 -0.64
CA VAL A 102 0.39 -3.04 -0.19
C VAL A 102 1.25 -3.31 1.04
N CYS A 103 2.50 -2.91 1.00
CA CYS A 103 3.47 -3.12 2.07
C CYS A 103 3.78 -1.78 2.75
N ASP A 104 3.95 -1.84 4.06
CA ASP A 104 4.25 -0.72 4.95
C ASP A 104 5.42 -1.13 5.87
N GLN A 105 6.47 -0.34 5.85
CA GLN A 105 7.62 -0.43 6.74
C GLN A 105 7.38 0.50 7.92
N TYR A 106 7.46 -0.05 9.12
CA TYR A 106 7.22 0.69 10.35
C TYR A 106 8.34 0.42 11.35
N HIS A 107 8.53 1.39 12.24
CA HIS A 107 9.48 1.31 13.33
C HIS A 107 8.70 1.06 14.62
N ASP A 108 8.98 -0.06 15.27
CA ASP A 108 8.55 -0.28 16.64
C ASP A 108 9.54 0.47 17.55
N SER A 109 9.08 1.54 18.19
CA SER A 109 9.90 2.32 19.12
C SER A 109 10.01 1.67 20.51
N GLY A 110 9.30 0.57 20.77
CA GLY A 110 9.35 -0.12 22.06
C GLY A 110 8.83 0.71 23.24
N GLU A 111 8.09 1.80 23.01
CA GLU A 111 7.57 2.69 24.07
C GLU A 111 6.21 2.21 24.65
N GLU A 112 5.88 0.92 24.52
CA GLU A 112 4.81 0.28 25.31
C GLU A 112 5.44 -0.61 26.37
N ASP A 113 5.86 0.03 27.45
CA ASP A 113 5.80 -0.40 28.86
C ASP A 113 6.99 0.19 29.61
N GLY A 114 6.68 1.05 30.58
CA GLY A 114 7.65 1.81 31.37
C GLY A 114 8.39 0.95 32.38
N ASP A 115 9.21 0.02 31.91
CA ASP A 115 10.20 -0.69 32.72
C ASP A 115 11.61 -0.33 32.24
N GLU A 116 12.34 0.31 33.15
CA GLU A 116 13.73 0.74 33.05
C GLU A 116 14.67 -0.47 32.94
N ASP A 117 14.76 -1.10 31.77
CA ASP A 117 15.87 -1.97 31.44
C ASP A 117 16.73 -1.30 30.35
N GLU A 118 17.66 -0.46 30.82
CA GLU A 118 18.83 0.01 30.08
C GLU A 118 19.69 -1.20 29.67
N ASP A 119 19.36 -1.91 28.58
CA ASP A 119 20.34 -2.61 27.75
C ASP A 119 19.69 -3.24 26.49
N LYS A 120 19.77 -2.50 25.37
CA LYS A 120 19.67 -2.96 23.97
C LYS A 120 18.36 -3.59 23.50
N GLU A 121 17.49 -2.81 22.86
CA GLU A 121 16.80 -3.27 21.65
C GLU A 121 16.67 -2.11 20.66
N GLY A 122 17.52 -2.10 19.62
CA GLY A 122 17.48 -1.08 18.57
C GLY A 122 16.17 -1.15 17.80
N ILE A 123 15.77 0.00 17.22
CA ILE A 123 14.65 0.13 16.29
C ILE A 123 14.59 -1.11 15.39
N LYS A 124 13.58 -1.96 15.60
CA LYS A 124 13.38 -3.14 14.77
C LYS A 124 12.66 -2.67 13.51
N ASP A 125 13.36 -2.70 12.38
CA ASP A 125 12.73 -2.53 11.07
C ASP A 125 11.75 -3.68 10.85
N MET A 126 10.49 -3.37 11.07
CA MET A 126 9.39 -4.29 10.88
C MET A 126 8.69 -3.93 9.57
N PHE A 127 8.07 -4.92 8.96
CA PHE A 127 7.23 -4.68 7.81
C PHE A 127 5.96 -5.50 7.92
N ARG A 128 4.93 -4.99 7.26
CA ARG A 128 3.62 -5.64 7.18
C ARG A 128 3.07 -5.46 5.77
N ALA A 129 2.20 -6.37 5.37
CA ALA A 129 1.58 -6.34 4.06
C ALA A 129 0.09 -6.61 4.17
N CYS A 130 -0.72 -5.96 3.34
CA CYS A 130 -2.16 -6.16 3.23
C CYS A 130 -2.50 -6.61 1.82
N ARG A 131 -3.27 -7.70 1.67
CA ARG A 131 -3.78 -8.12 0.35
C ARG A 131 -5.10 -7.40 0.06
N ILE A 132 -5.10 -6.60 -0.99
CA ILE A 132 -6.17 -5.64 -1.30
C ILE A 132 -6.50 -5.68 -2.80
N PRO A 133 -7.76 -5.46 -3.23
CA PRO A 133 -8.09 -5.26 -4.64
C PRO A 133 -7.26 -4.14 -5.27
N TYR A 134 -6.94 -4.26 -6.55
CA TYR A 134 -6.10 -3.25 -7.22
C TYR A 134 -6.72 -1.85 -7.19
N GLU A 135 -8.04 -1.79 -7.32
CA GLU A 135 -8.84 -0.58 -7.35
C GLU A 135 -8.76 0.22 -6.03
N GLU A 136 -8.52 -0.46 -4.92
CA GLU A 136 -8.49 0.12 -3.56
C GLU A 136 -7.05 0.39 -3.09
N ALA A 137 -6.06 -0.21 -3.76
CA ALA A 137 -4.67 -0.18 -3.36
C ALA A 137 -4.07 1.23 -3.40
N ASN A 138 -4.49 2.06 -4.36
CA ASN A 138 -4.03 3.43 -4.49
C ASN A 138 -4.45 4.28 -3.27
N SER A 139 -5.72 4.18 -2.86
CA SER A 139 -6.25 4.89 -1.69
C SER A 139 -5.47 4.55 -0.42
N MET A 140 -5.18 3.27 -0.18
CA MET A 140 -4.34 2.86 0.94
C MET A 140 -2.93 3.45 0.84
N MET A 141 -2.31 3.36 -0.32
CA MET A 141 -0.94 3.86 -0.53
C MET A 141 -0.83 5.37 -0.29
N VAL A 142 -1.77 6.16 -0.82
CA VAL A 142 -1.82 7.62 -0.59
C VAL A 142 -1.92 7.91 0.89
N ASN A 143 -2.87 7.29 1.60
CA ASN A 143 -3.09 7.54 3.02
C ASN A 143 -1.87 7.22 3.88
N LEU A 144 -1.17 6.11 3.58
CA LEU A 144 0.07 5.76 4.26
C LEU A 144 1.20 6.76 3.96
N ASP A 145 1.32 7.21 2.70
CA ASP A 145 2.37 8.16 2.27
C ASP A 145 2.20 9.54 2.92
N ILE A 146 0.95 10.02 3.07
CA ILE A 146 0.64 11.31 3.72
C ILE A 146 0.37 11.20 5.21
N ALA A 147 0.44 9.99 5.78
CA ALA A 147 0.12 9.67 7.17
C ALA A 147 -1.26 10.16 7.64
N ASN A 148 -2.28 10.07 6.76
CA ASN A 148 -3.66 10.46 7.09
C ASN A 148 -4.42 9.33 7.81
N MET A 149 -4.24 8.08 7.35
CA MET A 149 -4.72 6.87 8.03
C MET A 149 -3.57 5.87 8.13
N GLY A 150 -3.53 5.11 9.23
CA GLY A 150 -2.53 4.08 9.46
C GLY A 150 -2.92 2.75 8.80
N PHE A 151 -1.96 1.84 8.62
CA PHE A 151 -2.21 0.52 8.03
C PHE A 151 -3.31 -0.24 8.77
N GLU A 152 -3.37 -0.07 10.09
CA GLU A 152 -4.35 -0.63 11.00
C GLU A 152 -5.80 -0.29 10.65
N ASP A 153 -6.04 0.84 9.97
CA ASP A 153 -7.37 1.28 9.58
C ASP A 153 -7.89 0.55 8.33
N PHE A 154 -6.98 -0.11 7.58
CA PHE A 154 -7.30 -0.83 6.35
C PHE A 154 -7.45 -2.35 6.56
N VAL A 155 -7.18 -2.86 7.76
CA VAL A 155 -7.07 -4.30 8.01
C VAL A 155 -8.03 -4.80 9.08
N ASP A 156 -8.49 -6.03 8.90
CA ASP A 156 -9.24 -6.79 9.89
C ASP A 156 -8.27 -7.25 11.00
N LYS A 157 -8.18 -6.45 12.07
CA LYS A 157 -7.28 -6.70 13.21
C LYS A 157 -7.58 -8.04 13.91
N ASP A 158 -8.85 -8.45 13.90
CA ASP A 158 -9.32 -9.68 14.54
C ASP A 158 -8.92 -10.92 13.74
N ALA A 159 -8.83 -10.81 12.41
CA ALA A 159 -8.40 -11.91 11.55
C ALA A 159 -6.91 -12.27 11.69
N ARG A 160 -6.11 -11.41 12.32
CA ARG A 160 -4.64 -11.54 12.47
C ARG A 160 -3.93 -11.72 11.11
N VAL A 161 -2.61 -11.91 11.18
CA VAL A 161 -1.78 -12.21 9.99
C VAL A 161 -2.16 -13.57 9.41
N GLN A 162 -2.41 -13.61 8.11
CA GLN A 162 -2.75 -14.84 7.39
C GLN A 162 -1.51 -15.70 7.15
N LYS A 163 -1.71 -16.96 6.75
CA LYS A 163 -0.65 -17.95 6.51
C LYS A 163 0.46 -17.48 5.56
N GLU A 164 0.12 -16.59 4.62
CA GLU A 164 1.02 -16.03 3.62
C GLU A 164 1.79 -14.78 4.08
N GLY A 165 1.62 -14.37 5.35
CA GLY A 165 2.33 -13.23 5.94
C GLY A 165 1.65 -11.87 5.70
N SER A 166 0.48 -11.85 5.06
CA SER A 166 -0.31 -10.63 4.86
C SER A 166 -1.50 -10.55 5.81
N TRP A 167 -1.88 -9.34 6.19
CA TRP A 167 -3.13 -9.03 6.86
C TRP A 167 -4.31 -9.13 5.89
N LYS A 168 -5.48 -9.40 6.47
CA LYS A 168 -6.75 -9.40 5.73
C LYS A 168 -7.23 -7.96 5.60
N TRP A 169 -7.53 -7.52 4.38
CA TRP A 169 -8.14 -6.21 4.13
C TRP A 169 -9.55 -6.11 4.72
N ALA A 170 -9.85 -4.99 5.38
CA ALA A 170 -11.18 -4.63 5.83
C ALA A 170 -11.89 -3.89 4.68
N ALA A 171 -12.77 -4.61 3.96
CA ALA A 171 -13.44 -4.11 2.75
C ALA A 171 -14.32 -2.86 2.91
N SER A 172 -14.46 -2.35 4.13
CA SER A 172 -15.08 -1.07 4.45
C SER A 172 -14.12 -0.31 5.35
N ILE A 173 -13.33 0.57 4.75
CA ILE A 173 -12.99 1.79 5.47
C ILE A 173 -14.30 2.56 5.44
N PRO A 174 -14.90 2.91 6.59
CA PRO A 174 -15.99 3.87 6.56
C PRO A 174 -15.46 5.08 5.81
N ASP A 175 -16.15 5.52 4.76
CA ASP A 175 -15.94 6.87 4.25
C ASP A 175 -15.84 7.75 5.50
N ALA A 176 -14.81 8.59 5.56
CA ALA A 176 -14.79 9.65 6.55
C ALA A 176 -16.05 10.47 6.26
N GLU A 177 -17.17 10.10 6.88
CA GLU A 177 -18.40 10.84 6.83
C GLU A 177 -17.96 12.24 7.22
N GLU A 178 -18.22 13.18 6.33
CA GLU A 178 -18.24 14.59 6.66
C GLU A 178 -18.82 14.69 8.06
N THR A 179 -17.99 15.01 9.05
CA THR A 179 -18.48 15.47 10.33
C THR A 179 -19.07 16.86 10.09
N GLU A 180 -20.13 16.94 9.28
CA GLU A 180 -21.17 17.93 9.49
C GLU A 180 -21.81 17.54 10.82
N SER A 181 -21.24 18.10 11.88
CA SER A 181 -21.93 18.28 13.14
C SER A 181 -23.21 19.05 12.86
N THR A 182 -24.27 18.34 12.51
CA THR A 182 -25.63 18.84 12.61
C THR A 182 -26.02 18.81 14.08
N GLU A 183 -25.36 19.67 14.86
CA GLU A 183 -25.97 20.13 16.11
C GLU A 183 -27.29 20.80 15.71
N PRO A 184 -28.45 20.27 16.14
CA PRO A 184 -29.71 20.91 15.84
C PRO A 184 -29.69 22.28 16.49
N THR A 185 -29.77 23.34 15.67
CA THR A 185 -29.86 24.70 16.19
C THR A 185 -31.04 24.80 17.17
N ASP A 186 -30.85 25.54 18.26
CA ASP A 186 -31.82 25.76 19.36
C ASP A 186 -33.25 26.19 18.90
N ALA A 187 -33.38 26.61 17.64
CA ALA A 187 -34.66 26.92 16.99
C ALA A 187 -35.54 25.68 16.77
N GLU A 188 -34.98 24.50 16.51
CA GLU A 188 -35.76 23.28 16.26
C GLU A 188 -36.28 22.63 17.56
N VAL A 189 -35.54 22.77 18.66
CA VAL A 189 -35.94 22.24 19.98
C VAL A 189 -37.16 22.97 20.53
N LYS A 190 -37.32 24.28 20.24
CA LYS A 190 -38.48 25.06 20.68
C LYS A 190 -39.78 24.77 19.92
N LYS A 191 -39.71 24.24 18.69
CA LYS A 191 -40.90 23.95 17.88
C LYS A 191 -41.59 22.63 18.27
N ARG A 192 -40.91 21.77 19.04
CA ARG A 192 -41.47 20.49 19.55
C ARG A 192 -42.11 20.61 20.95
N ARG A 193 -42.14 21.80 21.54
CA ARG A 193 -42.67 22.04 22.89
C ARG A 193 -43.90 22.95 22.94
N HIS A 194 -44.57 23.19 21.82
CA HIS A 194 -45.81 23.97 21.81
C HIS A 194 -46.94 23.31 21.02
#